data_AF-A0A316WEW7-F1
#
_entry.id   AF-A0A316WEW7-F1
#
_cell.length_a   1.000
_cell.length_b   1.000
_cell.length_c   1.000
_cell.angle_alpha   90.00
_cell.angle_beta   90.00
_cell.angle_gamma   90.00
#
_symmetry.space_group_name_H-M   'P 1'
#
loop_
_entity.id
_entity.type
_entity.pdbx_description
1 polymer ?
#
loop_
_entity_poly.entity_id
_entity_poly.type
_entity_poly.pdbx_seq_one_letter_code
_entity_poly.pdbx_strand_id
1 'polypeptide(L)'
;MKQPDYTNFQPIDKLKIVLGSVMNIQCKDEILTCYINPNKLDLDEIDQLSFYQQEHYEVKLDRVINREKFIESKFKDGIEEITVKLKDIGDMTIAR
;
A
#
# COMPACT_ATOMS: atom_id res chain seq x y z
N MET A 1 -12.65 1.19 -22.17
CA MET A 1 -12.66 1.55 -20.72
C MET A 1 -12.25 3.01 -20.61
N LYS A 2 -13.08 3.89 -20.03
CA LYS A 2 -12.67 5.27 -19.76
C LYS A 2 -11.60 5.22 -18.68
N GLN A 3 -10.46 5.85 -18.90
CA GLN A 3 -9.46 6.04 -17.84
C GLN A 3 -10.13 6.82 -16.71
N PRO A 4 -9.95 6.43 -15.43
CA PRO A 4 -10.47 7.19 -14.31
C PRO A 4 -9.94 8.62 -14.38
N ASP A 5 -10.80 9.60 -14.08
CA ASP A 5 -10.41 11.01 -14.08
C ASP A 5 -9.55 11.28 -12.83
N TYR A 6 -8.22 11.35 -13.02
CA TYR A 6 -7.25 11.45 -11.91
C TYR A 6 -7.14 12.85 -11.31
N THR A 7 -7.90 13.84 -11.82
CA THR A 7 -7.81 15.24 -11.40
C THR A 7 -8.16 15.48 -9.93
N ASN A 8 -8.84 14.53 -9.27
CA ASN A 8 -9.22 14.62 -7.85
C ASN A 8 -8.72 13.44 -7.01
N PHE A 9 -7.74 12.66 -7.48
CA PHE A 9 -7.27 11.47 -6.78
C PHE A 9 -6.38 11.87 -5.59
N GLN A 10 -6.75 11.49 -4.38
CA GLN A 10 -5.91 11.70 -3.20
C GLN A 10 -4.82 10.61 -3.13
N PRO A 11 -3.64 10.87 -2.53
CA PRO A 11 -2.57 9.88 -2.42
C PRO A 11 -3.02 8.56 -1.78
N ILE A 12 -3.89 8.62 -0.76
CA ILE A 12 -4.39 7.44 -0.05
C ILE A 12 -5.30 6.55 -0.92
N ASP A 13 -5.99 7.13 -1.91
CA ASP A 13 -6.95 6.39 -2.73
C ASP A 13 -6.30 5.26 -3.52
N LYS A 14 -4.99 5.40 -3.83
CA LYS A 14 -4.19 4.32 -4.42
C LYS A 14 -4.23 3.06 -3.58
N LEU A 15 -4.02 3.18 -2.27
CA LEU A 15 -4.01 2.04 -1.34
C LEU A 15 -5.43 1.50 -1.12
N LYS A 16 -6.45 2.38 -1.06
CA LYS A 16 -7.85 1.98 -0.87
C LYS A 16 -8.34 0.99 -1.95
N ILE A 17 -7.92 1.19 -3.21
CA ILE A 17 -8.30 0.31 -4.32
C ILE A 17 -7.81 -1.13 -4.11
N VAL A 18 -6.67 -1.30 -3.44
CA VAL A 18 -5.92 -2.57 -3.40
C VAL A 18 -5.84 -3.17 -2.00
N LEU A 19 -6.70 -2.72 -1.07
CA LEU A 19 -6.79 -3.25 0.28
C LEU A 19 -7.01 -4.77 0.28
N GLY A 20 -6.36 -5.46 1.21
CA GLY A 20 -6.44 -6.92 1.36
C GLY A 20 -5.79 -7.70 0.23
N SER A 21 -5.04 -7.04 -0.66
CA SER A 21 -4.35 -7.67 -1.79
C SER A 21 -2.84 -7.69 -1.60
N VAL A 22 -2.16 -8.63 -2.26
CA VAL A 22 -0.70 -8.64 -2.40
C VAL A 22 -0.33 -7.93 -3.69
N MET A 23 0.43 -6.85 -3.58
CA MET A 23 0.78 -5.95 -4.67
C MET A 23 2.30 -5.81 -4.77
N ASN A 24 2.81 -5.73 -5.99
CA ASN A 24 4.14 -5.19 -6.25
C ASN A 24 4.02 -3.67 -6.31
N ILE A 25 4.68 -3.00 -5.37
CA ILE A 25 4.67 -1.54 -5.23
C ILE A 25 6.03 -1.01 -5.65
N GLN A 26 6.05 -0.03 -6.55
CA GLN A 26 7.24 0.78 -6.79
C GLN A 26 7.42 1.76 -5.63
N CYS A 27 8.45 1.55 -4.82
CA CYS A 27 8.84 2.45 -3.75
C CYS A 27 10.23 3.02 -4.07
N LYS A 28 10.29 4.30 -4.43
CA LYS A 28 11.54 4.96 -4.91
C LYS A 28 12.16 4.17 -6.07
N ASP A 29 13.35 3.59 -5.89
CA ASP A 29 14.10 2.84 -6.91
C ASP A 29 13.94 1.31 -6.79
N GLU A 30 13.08 0.84 -5.89
CA GLU A 30 12.88 -0.59 -5.62
C GLU A 30 11.43 -1.03 -5.82
N ILE A 31 11.25 -2.28 -6.26
CA ILE A 31 9.93 -2.93 -6.31
C ILE A 31 9.81 -3.84 -5.10
N LEU A 32 8.80 -3.58 -4.27
CA LEU A 32 8.51 -4.35 -3.06
C LEU A 32 7.20 -5.12 -3.23
N THR A 33 7.21 -6.41 -2.91
CA THR A 33 5.98 -7.20 -2.79
C THR A 33 5.39 -7.00 -1.40
N CYS A 34 4.25 -6.35 -1.32
CA CYS A 34 3.61 -5.97 -0.06
C CYS A 34 2.17 -6.48 -0.03
N TYR A 35 1.75 -6.97 1.14
CA TYR A 35 0.36 -7.16 1.48
C TYR A 35 -0.22 -5.86 2.06
N ILE A 36 -1.28 -5.35 1.45
CA ILE A 36 -1.93 -4.12 1.89
C ILE A 36 -2.94 -4.46 2.99
N ASN A 37 -2.45 -4.55 4.22
CA ASN A 37 -3.26 -4.95 5.36
C ASN A 37 -4.22 -3.81 5.80
N PRO A 38 -5.54 -3.96 5.65
CA PRO A 38 -6.48 -2.90 6.00
C PRO A 38 -6.48 -2.58 7.50
N ASN A 39 -6.08 -3.53 8.36
CA ASN A 39 -6.08 -3.31 9.81
C ASN A 39 -4.89 -2.47 10.30
N LYS A 40 -3.92 -2.20 9.45
CA LYS A 40 -2.72 -1.39 9.79
C LYS A 40 -2.78 0.03 9.24
N LEU A 41 -3.82 0.36 8.47
CA LEU A 41 -4.01 1.66 7.86
C LEU A 41 -5.17 2.38 8.53
N ASP A 42 -4.92 3.55 9.13
CA ASP A 42 -5.98 4.42 9.64
C ASP A 42 -6.52 5.29 8.49
N LEU A 43 -7.38 4.71 7.66
CA LEU A 43 -7.91 5.39 6.48
C LEU A 43 -8.78 6.60 6.87
N ASP A 44 -9.46 6.52 8.01
CA ASP A 44 -10.33 7.60 8.49
C ASP A 44 -9.52 8.82 8.93
N GLU A 45 -8.38 8.61 9.59
CA GLU A 45 -7.44 9.70 9.92
C GLU A 45 -6.85 10.31 8.64
N ILE A 46 -6.35 9.48 7.72
CA ILE A 46 -5.66 9.95 6.51
C ILE A 46 -6.61 10.75 5.60
N ASP A 47 -7.88 10.35 5.48
CA ASP A 47 -8.88 11.03 4.66
C ASP A 47 -9.22 12.44 5.13
N GLN A 48 -9.01 12.73 6.41
CA GLN A 48 -9.22 14.07 6.99
C GLN A 48 -8.05 15.01 6.74
N LEU A 49 -6.90 14.48 6.29
CA LEU A 49 -5.72 15.28 5.99
C LEU A 49 -5.83 15.99 4.64
N SER A 50 -5.21 17.15 4.54
CA SER A 50 -5.02 17.82 3.24
C SER A 50 -4.12 16.98 2.32
N PHE A 51 -4.20 17.20 1.00
CA PHE A 51 -3.37 16.50 0.01
C PHE A 51 -1.87 16.51 0.38
N TYR A 52 -1.34 17.68 0.74
CA TYR A 52 0.06 17.84 1.14
C TYR A 52 0.42 17.03 2.40
N GLN A 53 -0.49 16.99 3.38
CA GLN A 53 -0.29 16.19 4.59
C GLN A 53 -0.34 14.69 4.30
N GLN A 54 -1.28 14.24 3.45
CA GLN A 54 -1.33 12.85 3.01
C GLN A 54 -0.04 12.44 2.31
N GLU A 55 0.48 13.24 1.37
CA GLU A 55 1.75 12.93 0.68
C GLU A 55 2.91 12.64 1.64
N HIS A 56 2.95 13.33 2.78
CA HIS A 56 4.00 13.20 3.79
C HIS A 56 3.67 12.21 4.91
N TYR A 57 2.44 11.69 4.95
CA TYR A 57 1.99 10.73 5.96
C TYR A 57 2.71 9.40 5.76
N GLU A 58 3.19 8.84 6.86
CA GLU A 58 3.91 7.57 6.90
C GLU A 58 2.94 6.43 7.21
N VAL A 59 2.82 5.49 6.28
CA VAL A 59 2.00 4.30 6.42
C VAL A 59 2.88 3.08 6.65
N LYS A 60 2.35 2.13 7.43
CA LYS A 60 2.97 0.83 7.66
C LYS A 60 2.42 -0.19 6.68
N LEU A 61 3.31 -0.83 5.93
CA LEU A 61 2.97 -1.89 4.98
C LEU A 61 3.63 -3.21 5.39
N ASP A 62 2.96 -4.31 5.09
CA ASP A 62 3.47 -5.66 5.35
C ASP A 62 4.22 -6.16 4.11
N ARG A 63 5.54 -6.01 4.06
CA ARG A 63 6.38 -6.56 2.99
C ARG A 63 6.42 -8.09 3.12
N VAL A 64 6.10 -8.80 2.05
CA VAL A 64 6.17 -10.28 2.03
C VAL A 64 7.60 -10.71 1.72
N ILE A 65 8.29 -11.27 2.72
CA ILE A 65 9.67 -11.75 2.59
C ILE A 65 9.77 -13.26 2.38
N ASN A 66 8.76 -14.02 2.85
CA ASN A 66 8.64 -15.46 2.62
C ASN A 66 7.19 -15.81 2.28
N ARG A 67 6.94 -16.01 0.99
CA ARG A 67 5.59 -16.25 0.46
C ARG A 67 4.97 -17.55 0.94
N GLU A 68 5.75 -18.61 1.07
CA GLU A 68 5.26 -19.93 1.53
C GLU A 68 4.75 -19.82 2.97
N LYS A 69 5.58 -19.29 3.86
CA LYS A 69 5.23 -19.07 5.26
C LYS A 69 4.04 -18.10 5.41
N PHE A 70 3.97 -17.09 4.55
CA PHE A 70 2.86 -16.14 4.52
C PHE A 70 1.52 -16.79 4.17
N ILE A 71 1.50 -17.67 3.16
CA ILE A 71 0.30 -18.40 2.77
C ILE A 71 -0.07 -19.44 3.85
N GLU A 72 0.89 -20.22 4.33
CA GLU A 72 0.66 -21.26 5.36
C GLU A 72 0.14 -20.68 6.68
N SER A 73 0.66 -19.52 7.09
CA SER A 73 0.24 -18.82 8.31
C SER A 73 -1.12 -18.10 8.20
N LYS A 74 -1.77 -18.14 7.03
CA LYS A 74 -2.98 -17.37 6.72
C LYS A 74 -2.76 -15.86 6.88
N PHE A 75 -1.68 -15.37 6.26
CA PHE A 75 -1.31 -13.94 6.20
C PHE A 75 -0.84 -13.35 7.53
N LYS A 76 -0.25 -14.16 8.42
CA LYS A 76 0.17 -13.72 9.77
C LYS A 76 1.67 -13.69 10.01
N ASP A 77 2.46 -14.40 9.20
CA ASP A 77 3.91 -14.56 9.34
C ASP A 77 4.56 -14.50 7.94
N GLY A 78 5.89 -14.54 7.83
CA GLY A 78 6.60 -14.41 6.55
C GLY A 78 6.59 -12.99 6.00
N ILE A 79 6.37 -11.99 6.87
CA ILE A 79 6.30 -10.57 6.54
C ILE A 79 7.30 -9.76 7.37
N GLU A 80 7.70 -8.63 6.81
CA GLU A 80 8.50 -7.57 7.44
C GLU A 80 7.69 -6.28 7.38
N GLU A 81 7.53 -5.59 8.51
CA GLU A 81 6.84 -4.29 8.52
C GLU A 81 7.79 -3.22 8.01
N ILE A 82 7.35 -2.50 6.97
CA ILE A 82 8.07 -1.34 6.42
C ILE A 82 7.24 -0.09 6.61
N THR A 83 7.91 1.04 6.83
CA THR A 83 7.27 2.35 6.91
C THR A 83 7.63 3.14 5.65
N VAL A 84 6.61 3.61 4.93
CA VAL A 84 6.78 4.37 3.69
C VAL A 84 5.88 5.60 3.69
N LYS A 85 6.32 6.67 3.02
CA LYS A 85 5.46 7.84 2.79
C LYS A 85 4.53 7.59 1.62
N LEU A 86 3.29 8.08 1.69
CA LEU A 86 2.34 7.90 0.58
C LEU A 86 2.86 8.47 -0.75
N LYS A 87 3.61 9.57 -0.74
CA LYS A 87 4.24 10.12 -1.96
C LYS A 87 5.31 9.21 -2.57
N ASP A 88 5.93 8.34 -1.77
CA ASP A 88 6.98 7.43 -2.24
C ASP A 88 6.36 6.19 -2.92
N ILE A 89 5.04 5.99 -2.80
CA ILE A 89 4.28 4.92 -3.44
C ILE A 89 3.94 5.32 -4.88
N GLY A 90 4.71 4.75 -5.80
CA GLY A 90 4.55 4.92 -7.24
C GLY A 90 3.44 4.04 -7.81
N ASP A 91 3.78 3.28 -8.83
CA ASP A 91 2.87 2.35 -9.51
C ASP A 91 2.70 1.07 -8.71
N MET A 92 1.50 0.48 -8.81
CA MET A 92 1.16 -0.78 -8.16
C MET A 92 0.62 -1.77 -9.18
N THR A 93 1.13 -3.00 -9.12
CA THR A 93 0.69 -4.11 -9.98
C THR A 93 0.40 -5.34 -9.15
N ILE A 94 -0.54 -6.18 -9.59
CA ILE A 94 -0.90 -7.40 -8.86
C ILE A 94 0.31 -8.32 -8.82
N ALA A 95 0.70 -8.77 -7.62
CA ALA A 95 1.72 -9.79 -7.46
C ALA A 95 1.10 -11.16 -7.77
N ARG A 96 1.43 -11.72 -8.94
CA ARG A 96 1.01 -13.07 -9.35
C ARG A 96 1.80 -14.15 -8.62
#